data_AF-A0A6V7KHQ5-F1
#
_entry.id   AF-A0A6V7KHQ5-F1
#
_cell.length_a   1.000
_cell.length_b   1.000
_cell.length_c   1.000
_cell.angle_alpha   90.00
_cell.angle_beta   90.00
_cell.angle_gamma   90.00
#
_symmetry.space_group_name_H-M   'P 1'
#
loop_
_entity.id
_entity.type
_entity.pdbx_description
1 polymer ?
#
loop_
_entity_poly.entity_id
_entity_poly.type
_entity_poly.pdbx_seq_one_letter_code
_entity_poly.pdbx_strand_id
1 'polypeptide(L)'
;SQYSYTVVEALMTHLDENSKSSPKIRTSIADTLSKIISIAAGESVGPSVLEIINSLLSHLRISVTRNQQSSPDEQLYQEALINALGEFANHLPDYQKIEIMMFIMSKVPYSQPDRMVSVAKGDVLLQSILLKSLLKVGTKYQTIHLNTTFPPSFLEPLLRMSLAADAEMRLLVQKIFHTLIDRHHNIDKLARPTINVIELDLMIEKSSRPDVIFIRKHGPEIYLALYESLELPSNTVENIEAIYTTLALLIVELASEDTVLEQLRLVLSLQDLALTSSQISSALKFNLHSIVISLLVLAAHVCNIGPLVDYGKKITELRRREAKHLLPDLRSQYGGDLPRIA
;
A
#
# COMPACT_ATOMS: atom_id res chain seq x y z
N SER A 1 29.32 -11.08 -16.99
CA SER A 1 28.52 -11.83 -15.98
C SER A 1 29.27 -12.28 -14.71
N GLN A 2 30.30 -13.15 -14.73
CA GLN A 2 30.84 -13.79 -13.50
C GLN A 2 31.58 -12.83 -12.54
N TYR A 3 32.40 -11.91 -13.07
CA TYR A 3 33.15 -10.94 -12.26
C TYR A 3 32.26 -9.89 -11.57
N SER A 4 31.19 -9.46 -12.23
CA SER A 4 30.23 -8.49 -11.71
C SER A 4 29.53 -8.99 -10.43
N TYR A 5 29.19 -10.28 -10.38
CA TYR A 5 28.62 -10.90 -9.19
C TYR A 5 29.64 -10.96 -8.03
N THR A 6 30.89 -11.30 -8.30
CA THR A 6 31.97 -11.34 -7.29
C THR A 6 32.20 -9.97 -6.63
N VAL A 7 32.04 -8.87 -7.38
CA VAL A 7 32.17 -7.51 -6.81
C VAL A 7 31.03 -7.22 -5.82
N VAL A 8 29.80 -7.61 -6.15
CA VAL A 8 28.65 -7.45 -5.23
C VAL A 8 28.86 -8.28 -3.96
N GLU A 9 29.33 -9.53 -4.09
CA GLU A 9 29.62 -10.41 -2.95
C GLU A 9 30.77 -9.88 -2.07
N ALA A 10 31.82 -9.33 -2.69
CA ALA A 10 32.93 -8.70 -1.97
C ALA A 10 32.46 -7.45 -1.21
N LEU A 11 31.59 -6.63 -1.79
CA LEU A 11 31.00 -5.46 -1.11
C LEU A 11 30.06 -5.86 0.03
N MET A 12 29.29 -6.93 -0.13
CA MET A 12 28.48 -7.49 0.96
C MET A 12 29.37 -7.98 2.11
N THR A 13 30.45 -8.69 1.79
CA THR A 13 31.44 -9.14 2.79
C THR A 13 32.07 -7.94 3.50
N HIS A 14 32.43 -6.89 2.76
CA HIS A 14 32.97 -5.66 3.33
C HIS A 14 31.97 -4.95 4.26
N LEU A 15 30.68 -4.99 3.93
CA LEU A 15 29.62 -4.47 4.79
C LEU A 15 29.48 -5.30 6.08
N ASP A 16 29.59 -6.62 5.99
CA ASP A 16 29.54 -7.54 7.13
C ASP A 16 30.73 -7.33 8.09
N GLU A 17 31.95 -7.21 7.55
CA GLU A 17 33.17 -6.90 8.29
C GLU A 17 33.07 -5.54 9.02
N ASN A 18 32.38 -4.57 8.41
CA ASN A 18 32.17 -3.23 8.96
C ASN A 18 30.85 -3.07 9.72
N SER A 19 30.17 -4.17 10.07
CA SER A 19 28.89 -4.13 10.79
C SER A 19 28.95 -3.43 12.15
N LYS A 20 30.14 -3.32 12.77
CA LYS A 20 30.37 -2.60 14.04
C LYS A 20 30.92 -1.18 13.85
N SER A 21 31.23 -0.78 12.63
CA SER A 21 31.74 0.56 12.31
C SER A 21 30.66 1.64 12.49
N SER A 22 31.08 2.91 12.45
CA SER A 22 30.16 4.04 12.59
C SER A 22 29.06 3.99 11.52
N PRO A 23 27.84 4.49 11.79
CA PRO A 23 26.75 4.44 10.81
C PRO A 23 27.11 5.15 9.50
N LYS A 24 27.95 6.20 9.55
CA LYS A 24 28.46 6.91 8.37
C LYS A 24 29.31 6.02 7.45
N ILE A 25 30.20 5.20 8.03
CA ILE A 25 31.01 4.24 7.26
C ILE A 25 30.09 3.20 6.64
N ARG A 26 29.19 2.61 7.42
CA ARG A 26 28.22 1.61 6.92
C ARG A 26 27.33 2.16 5.81
N THR A 27 26.87 3.40 5.93
CA THR A 27 26.10 4.12 4.90
C THR A 27 26.90 4.27 3.62
N SER A 28 28.17 4.69 3.72
CA SER A 28 29.05 4.86 2.55
C SER A 28 29.26 3.54 1.80
N ILE A 29 29.37 2.41 2.53
CA ILE A 29 29.48 1.08 1.93
C ILE A 29 28.16 0.69 1.24
N ALA A 30 27.01 0.89 1.90
CA ALA A 30 25.69 0.59 1.33
C ALA A 30 25.38 1.43 0.08
N ASP A 31 25.74 2.70 0.06
CA ASP A 31 25.61 3.57 -1.11
C ASP A 31 26.51 3.10 -2.26
N THR A 32 27.74 2.70 -1.94
CA THR A 32 28.67 2.13 -2.94
C THR A 32 28.09 0.84 -3.51
N LEU A 33 27.55 -0.03 -2.66
CA LEU A 33 26.86 -1.26 -3.08
C LEU A 33 25.70 -0.96 -4.03
N SER A 34 24.81 -0.02 -3.69
CA SER A 34 23.68 0.37 -4.55
C SER A 34 24.15 0.85 -5.94
N LYS A 35 25.18 1.70 -5.99
CA LYS A 35 25.74 2.20 -7.26
C LYS A 35 26.40 1.11 -8.08
N ILE A 36 27.11 0.19 -7.43
CA ILE A 36 27.77 -0.92 -8.12
C ILE A 36 26.75 -1.91 -8.66
N ILE A 37 25.69 -2.23 -7.90
CA ILE A 37 24.57 -3.06 -8.38
C ILE A 37 23.97 -2.44 -9.64
N SER A 38 23.78 -1.11 -9.67
CA SER A 38 23.26 -0.40 -10.86
C SER A 38 24.11 -0.62 -12.13
N ILE A 39 25.41 -0.86 -11.98
CA ILE A 39 26.35 -1.04 -13.11
C ILE A 39 26.53 -2.53 -13.41
N ALA A 40 26.55 -3.37 -12.39
CA ALA A 40 27.00 -4.75 -12.45
C ALA A 40 25.85 -5.76 -12.68
N ALA A 41 24.62 -5.44 -12.26
CA ALA A 41 23.55 -6.42 -12.13
C ALA A 41 22.80 -6.78 -13.44
N GLY A 42 23.01 -6.02 -14.53
CA GLY A 42 22.37 -6.30 -15.83
C GLY A 42 22.68 -7.68 -16.43
N GLU A 43 23.72 -8.37 -15.97
CA GLU A 43 24.13 -9.70 -16.46
C GLU A 43 24.41 -10.73 -15.34
N SER A 44 24.02 -10.43 -14.10
CA SER A 44 24.54 -11.14 -12.90
C SER A 44 23.43 -11.62 -11.97
N VAL A 45 22.53 -12.46 -12.50
CA VAL A 45 21.57 -13.20 -11.66
C VAL A 45 22.21 -14.53 -11.25
N GLY A 46 22.81 -14.55 -10.05
CA GLY A 46 23.34 -15.76 -9.40
C GLY A 46 22.30 -16.50 -8.54
N PRO A 47 22.57 -17.75 -8.10
CA PRO A 47 21.67 -18.57 -7.29
C PRO A 47 21.40 -18.03 -5.86
N SER A 48 22.11 -16.98 -5.45
CA SER A 48 22.25 -16.44 -4.10
C SER A 48 21.47 -15.12 -3.88
N VAL A 49 20.50 -14.82 -4.76
CA VAL A 49 19.62 -13.63 -4.66
C VAL A 49 19.03 -13.50 -3.25
N LEU A 50 18.41 -14.55 -2.72
CA LEU A 50 17.78 -14.50 -1.39
C LEU A 50 18.80 -14.35 -0.25
N GLU A 51 20.04 -14.80 -0.43
CA GLU A 51 21.10 -14.66 0.57
C GLU A 51 21.53 -13.19 0.71
N ILE A 52 21.72 -12.51 -0.43
CA ILE A 52 22.03 -11.07 -0.45
C ILE A 52 20.88 -10.28 0.18
N ILE A 53 19.64 -10.57 -0.22
CA ILE A 53 18.44 -9.94 0.36
C ILE A 53 18.39 -10.18 1.87
N ASN A 54 18.59 -11.42 2.32
CA ASN A 54 18.58 -11.77 3.74
C ASN A 54 19.68 -11.05 4.53
N SER A 55 20.88 -10.90 3.94
CA SER A 55 21.96 -10.12 4.57
C SER A 55 21.59 -8.63 4.69
N LEU A 56 21.07 -8.00 3.63
CA LEU A 56 20.59 -6.61 3.68
C LEU A 56 19.49 -6.42 4.74
N LEU A 57 18.52 -7.33 4.81
CA LEU A 57 17.46 -7.31 5.83
C LEU A 57 18.01 -7.53 7.25
N SER A 58 19.05 -8.36 7.41
CA SER A 58 19.74 -8.56 8.68
C SER A 58 20.41 -7.27 9.16
N HIS A 59 21.12 -6.57 8.27
CA HIS A 59 21.71 -5.25 8.54
C HIS A 59 20.65 -4.21 8.92
N LEU A 60 19.52 -4.17 8.21
CA LEU A 60 18.39 -3.31 8.55
C LEU A 60 17.87 -3.61 9.96
N ARG A 61 17.67 -4.89 10.29
CA ARG A 61 17.20 -5.31 11.62
C ARG A 61 18.18 -4.93 12.74
N ILE A 62 19.48 -5.09 12.50
CA ILE A 62 20.53 -4.70 13.45
C ILE A 62 20.56 -3.17 13.61
N SER A 63 20.40 -2.40 12.53
CA SER A 63 20.31 -0.95 12.62
C SER A 63 19.11 -0.50 13.44
N VAL A 64 17.93 -1.09 13.22
CA VAL A 64 16.71 -0.79 14.00
C VAL A 64 16.91 -1.04 15.50
N THR A 65 17.56 -2.15 15.88
CA THR A 65 17.80 -2.46 17.30
C THR A 65 18.83 -1.53 17.94
N ARG A 66 19.76 -0.97 17.17
CA ARG A 66 20.71 0.07 17.61
C ARG A 66 20.08 1.46 17.65
N ASN A 67 19.07 1.71 16.83
CA ASN A 67 18.44 3.03 16.68
C ASN A 67 17.43 3.38 17.80
N GLN A 68 17.64 2.89 19.03
CA GLN A 68 16.75 3.14 20.17
C GLN A 68 16.68 4.63 20.56
N GLN A 69 17.69 5.42 20.18
CA GLN A 69 17.77 6.87 20.42
C GLN A 69 17.33 7.72 19.22
N SER A 70 16.80 7.12 18.15
CA SER A 70 16.41 7.84 16.92
C SER A 70 17.53 8.72 16.34
N SER A 71 18.72 8.13 16.21
CA SER A 71 19.87 8.78 15.57
C SER A 71 19.60 9.01 14.07
N PRO A 72 19.79 10.24 13.57
CA PRO A 72 19.63 10.54 12.14
C PRO A 72 20.62 9.76 11.27
N ASP A 73 21.84 9.50 11.78
CA ASP A 73 22.86 8.75 11.06
C ASP A 73 22.45 7.27 10.84
N GLU A 74 21.71 6.67 11.77
CA GLU A 74 21.16 5.31 11.57
C GLU A 74 19.97 5.30 10.62
N GLN A 75 19.15 6.36 10.59
CA GLN A 75 18.07 6.48 9.61
C GLN A 75 18.60 6.59 8.19
N LEU A 76 19.68 7.36 7.98
CA LEU A 76 20.37 7.44 6.69
C LEU A 76 20.93 6.08 6.26
N TYR A 77 21.51 5.33 7.20
CA TYR A 77 21.98 3.97 6.92
C TYR A 77 20.83 3.04 6.48
N GLN A 78 19.69 3.11 7.18
CA GLN A 78 18.51 2.32 6.84
C GLN A 78 17.97 2.67 5.45
N GLU A 79 17.93 3.95 5.10
CA GLU A 79 17.51 4.41 3.79
C GLU A 79 18.47 3.94 2.69
N ALA A 80 19.78 4.02 2.91
CA ALA A 80 20.79 3.51 1.98
C ALA A 80 20.62 2.00 1.72
N LEU A 81 20.36 1.20 2.76
CA LEU A 81 20.09 -0.23 2.62
C LEU A 81 18.79 -0.51 1.85
N ILE A 82 17.71 0.23 2.12
CA ILE A 82 16.45 0.12 1.36
C ILE A 82 16.69 0.47 -0.12
N ASN A 83 17.47 1.53 -0.39
CA ASN A 83 17.79 1.91 -1.76
C ASN A 83 18.63 0.84 -2.47
N ALA A 84 19.63 0.26 -1.81
CA ALA A 84 20.40 -0.86 -2.34
C ALA A 84 19.51 -2.07 -2.66
N LEU A 85 18.57 -2.40 -1.77
CA LEU A 85 17.58 -3.46 -1.97
C LEU A 85 16.71 -3.22 -3.21
N GLY A 86 16.20 -2.00 -3.35
CA GLY A 86 15.40 -1.61 -4.51
C GLY A 86 16.17 -1.66 -5.81
N GLU A 87 17.42 -1.23 -5.80
CA GLU A 87 18.29 -1.27 -6.97
C GLU A 87 18.64 -2.72 -7.37
N PHE A 88 18.86 -3.58 -6.38
CA PHE A 88 19.04 -5.01 -6.62
C PHE A 88 17.81 -5.61 -7.26
N ALA A 89 16.62 -5.37 -6.71
CA ALA A 89 15.36 -5.86 -7.25
C ALA A 89 15.07 -5.36 -8.68
N ASN A 90 15.50 -4.13 -9.02
CA ASN A 90 15.30 -3.54 -10.35
C ASN A 90 15.91 -4.37 -11.49
N HIS A 91 16.97 -5.13 -11.20
CA HIS A 91 17.68 -5.95 -12.19
C HIS A 91 17.21 -7.41 -12.24
N LEU A 92 16.22 -7.76 -11.41
CA LEU A 92 15.70 -9.12 -11.36
C LEU A 92 14.45 -9.24 -12.24
N PRO A 93 14.17 -10.45 -12.77
CA PRO A 93 12.88 -10.72 -13.38
C PRO A 93 11.74 -10.66 -12.34
N ASP A 94 10.54 -10.35 -12.80
CA ASP A 94 9.38 -10.08 -11.96
C ASP A 94 8.98 -11.24 -11.03
N TYR A 95 9.18 -12.50 -11.44
CA TYR A 95 8.91 -13.64 -10.57
C TYR A 95 9.81 -13.66 -9.33
N GLN A 96 11.08 -13.24 -9.44
CA GLN A 96 11.98 -13.12 -8.28
C GLN A 96 11.60 -11.95 -7.39
N LYS A 97 11.10 -10.84 -7.95
CA LYS A 97 10.60 -9.71 -7.14
C LYS A 97 9.43 -10.14 -6.26
N ILE A 98 8.54 -11.00 -6.76
CA ILE A 98 7.45 -11.60 -5.96
C ILE A 98 8.00 -12.49 -4.85
N GLU A 99 8.97 -13.37 -5.15
CA GLU A 99 9.62 -14.19 -4.14
C GLU A 99 10.30 -13.34 -3.05
N ILE A 100 10.96 -12.25 -3.42
CA ILE A 100 11.58 -11.30 -2.50
C ILE A 100 10.53 -10.60 -1.64
N MET A 101 9.44 -10.11 -2.23
CA MET A 101 8.36 -9.47 -1.46
C MET A 101 7.73 -10.45 -0.46
N MET A 102 7.48 -11.70 -0.86
CA MET A 102 7.02 -12.77 0.04
C MET A 102 8.03 -13.07 1.14
N PHE A 103 9.32 -13.13 0.79
CA PHE A 103 10.39 -13.35 1.74
C PHE A 103 10.46 -12.24 2.78
N ILE A 104 10.43 -10.96 2.37
CA ILE A 104 10.39 -9.81 3.28
C ILE A 104 9.15 -9.90 4.18
N MET A 105 7.98 -10.18 3.59
CA MET A 105 6.73 -10.29 4.35
C MET A 105 6.76 -11.41 5.39
N SER A 106 7.45 -12.52 5.10
CA SER A 106 7.65 -13.63 6.05
C SER A 106 8.54 -13.24 7.25
N LYS A 107 9.34 -12.18 7.13
CA LYS A 107 10.20 -11.65 8.21
C LYS A 107 9.52 -10.56 9.04
N VAL A 108 8.38 -10.03 8.61
CA VAL A 108 7.62 -9.03 9.37
C VAL A 108 7.06 -9.71 10.63
N PRO A 109 7.40 -9.22 11.84
CA PRO A 109 6.87 -9.82 13.07
C PRO A 109 5.37 -9.52 13.19
N TYR A 110 4.56 -10.53 13.49
CA TYR A 110 3.13 -10.36 13.78
C TYR A 110 2.89 -10.32 15.28
N SER A 111 2.13 -9.35 15.74
CA SER A 111 1.53 -9.39 17.07
C SER A 111 0.38 -10.37 17.02
N GLN A 112 0.50 -11.54 17.65
CA GLN A 112 -0.64 -12.44 17.79
C GLN A 112 -1.73 -11.73 18.61
N PRO A 113 -2.99 -11.73 18.17
CA PRO A 113 -4.08 -11.03 18.86
C PRO A 113 -4.32 -11.54 20.29
N ASP A 114 -3.91 -12.77 20.61
CA ASP A 114 -4.09 -13.39 21.93
C ASP A 114 -3.08 -12.97 23.00
N ARG A 115 -2.05 -12.19 22.67
CA ARG A 115 -1.11 -11.68 23.66
C ARG A 115 -1.32 -10.18 23.79
N MET A 116 -1.98 -9.78 24.88
CA MET A 116 -2.08 -8.38 25.38
C MET A 116 -0.71 -7.78 25.78
N VAL A 117 0.35 -8.11 25.04
CA VAL A 117 1.66 -7.49 25.19
C VAL A 117 1.67 -6.32 24.23
N SER A 118 1.73 -5.11 24.77
CA SER A 118 1.99 -3.89 24.00
C SER A 118 3.10 -4.18 22.98
N VAL A 119 2.83 -3.97 21.69
CA VAL A 119 3.85 -4.10 20.65
C VAL A 119 5.02 -3.22 21.05
N ALA A 120 6.19 -3.82 21.28
CA ALA A 120 7.34 -3.05 21.72
C ALA A 120 7.62 -1.99 20.64
N LYS A 121 7.97 -0.75 21.02
CA LYS A 121 8.28 0.31 20.06
C LYS A 121 9.33 -0.12 19.01
N GLY A 122 10.26 -1.00 19.40
CA GLY A 122 11.23 -1.61 18.49
C GLY A 122 10.63 -2.53 17.44
N ASP A 123 9.56 -3.26 17.76
CA ASP A 123 8.85 -4.13 16.82
C ASP A 123 8.06 -3.29 15.80
N VAL A 124 7.46 -2.17 16.24
CA VAL A 124 6.77 -1.21 15.36
C VAL A 124 7.74 -0.61 14.33
N LEU A 125 8.91 -0.17 14.77
CA LEU A 125 9.94 0.36 13.89
C LEU A 125 10.46 -0.71 12.90
N LEU A 126 10.63 -1.95 13.36
CA LEU A 126 11.05 -3.06 12.51
C LEU A 126 9.97 -3.42 11.47
N GLN A 127 8.69 -3.47 11.86
CA GLN A 127 7.58 -3.67 10.92
C GLN A 127 7.58 -2.56 9.85
N SER A 128 7.71 -1.30 10.28
CA SER A 128 7.77 -0.15 9.35
C SER A 128 8.92 -0.26 8.36
N ILE A 129 10.14 -0.59 8.81
CA ILE A 129 11.30 -0.66 7.91
C ILE A 129 11.20 -1.81 6.91
N LEU A 130 10.66 -2.96 7.34
CA LEU A 130 10.47 -4.12 6.47
C LEU A 130 9.36 -3.87 5.45
N LEU A 131 8.26 -3.23 5.83
CA LEU A 131 7.22 -2.82 4.89
C LEU A 131 7.71 -1.74 3.91
N LYS A 132 8.56 -0.79 4.35
CA LYS A 132 9.22 0.17 3.44
C LYS A 132 10.15 -0.53 2.45
N SER A 133 10.87 -1.55 2.92
CA SER A 133 11.71 -2.41 2.08
C SER A 133 10.88 -3.17 1.04
N LEU A 134 9.76 -3.75 1.46
CA LEU A 134 8.80 -4.43 0.58
C LEU A 134 8.24 -3.44 -0.46
N LEU A 135 7.76 -2.27 -0.03
CA LEU A 135 7.26 -1.23 -0.93
C LEU A 135 8.32 -0.85 -1.97
N LYS A 136 9.58 -0.65 -1.54
CA LYS A 136 10.68 -0.32 -2.45
C LYS A 136 10.88 -1.39 -3.52
N VAL A 137 10.85 -2.67 -3.16
CA VAL A 137 10.90 -3.78 -4.14
C VAL A 137 9.66 -3.75 -5.04
N GLY A 138 8.48 -3.51 -4.48
CA GLY A 138 7.21 -3.37 -5.21
C GLY A 138 7.25 -2.29 -6.28
N THR A 139 7.89 -1.15 -6.03
CA THR A 139 8.04 -0.07 -7.05
C THR A 139 8.83 -0.49 -8.29
N LYS A 140 9.53 -1.62 -8.24
CA LYS A 140 10.28 -2.19 -9.36
C LYS A 140 9.55 -3.31 -10.06
N TYR A 141 8.44 -3.78 -9.52
CA TYR A 141 7.63 -4.87 -10.07
C TYR A 141 6.62 -4.32 -11.08
N GLN A 142 6.44 -5.03 -12.20
CA GLN A 142 5.36 -4.74 -13.15
C GLN A 142 4.25 -5.77 -13.01
N THR A 143 3.07 -5.30 -12.60
CA THR A 143 1.90 -6.17 -12.46
C THR A 143 1.32 -6.51 -13.84
N ILE A 144 1.29 -7.81 -14.15
CA ILE A 144 0.60 -8.35 -15.35
C ILE A 144 -0.64 -9.13 -14.93
N HIS A 145 -0.47 -10.06 -13.98
CA HIS A 145 -1.56 -10.89 -13.45
C HIS A 145 -1.68 -10.73 -11.94
N LEU A 146 -2.84 -10.33 -11.45
CA LEU A 146 -3.05 -10.14 -10.01
C LEU A 146 -3.00 -11.45 -9.23
N ASN A 147 -3.43 -12.57 -9.82
CA ASN A 147 -3.32 -13.89 -9.17
C ASN A 147 -1.86 -14.29 -8.88
N THR A 148 -0.91 -13.92 -9.74
CA THR A 148 0.52 -14.19 -9.49
C THR A 148 1.15 -13.14 -8.59
N THR A 149 0.62 -11.91 -8.62
CA THR A 149 1.08 -10.79 -7.78
C THR A 149 0.68 -10.98 -6.31
N PHE A 150 -0.51 -11.54 -6.08
CA PHE A 150 -1.09 -11.74 -4.76
C PHE A 150 -1.37 -13.23 -4.45
N PRO A 151 -0.34 -14.08 -4.32
CA PRO A 151 -0.52 -15.41 -3.74
C PRO A 151 -1.11 -15.30 -2.32
N PRO A 152 -1.92 -16.27 -1.83
CA PRO A 152 -2.52 -16.21 -0.50
C PRO A 152 -1.50 -16.00 0.64
N SER A 153 -0.34 -16.65 0.54
CA SER A 153 0.78 -16.51 1.48
C SER A 153 1.36 -15.09 1.56
N PHE A 154 1.06 -14.24 0.57
CA PHE A 154 1.44 -12.84 0.52
C PHE A 154 0.28 -11.90 0.83
N LEU A 155 -0.91 -12.20 0.29
CA LEU A 155 -2.10 -11.38 0.45
C LEU A 155 -2.63 -11.39 1.88
N GLU A 156 -2.82 -12.57 2.49
CA GLU A 156 -3.40 -12.67 3.83
C GLU A 156 -2.59 -11.92 4.89
N PRO A 157 -1.25 -12.00 4.92
CA PRO A 157 -0.49 -11.24 5.89
C PRO A 157 -0.51 -9.73 5.61
N LEU A 158 -0.59 -9.30 4.34
CA LEU A 158 -0.75 -7.88 4.00
C LEU A 158 -2.11 -7.35 4.48
N LEU A 159 -3.19 -8.09 4.27
CA LEU A 159 -4.52 -7.75 4.79
C LEU A 159 -4.53 -7.69 6.32
N ARG A 160 -3.81 -8.59 7.00
CA ARG A 160 -3.67 -8.49 8.46
C ARG A 160 -2.95 -7.20 8.89
N MET A 161 -1.91 -6.81 8.16
CA MET A 161 -1.17 -5.57 8.45
C MET A 161 -1.96 -4.30 8.09
N SER A 162 -2.93 -4.35 7.18
CA SER A 162 -3.82 -3.21 6.89
C SER A 162 -4.79 -2.89 8.04
N LEU A 163 -4.87 -3.76 9.04
CA LEU A 163 -5.62 -3.61 10.29
C LEU A 163 -4.71 -3.36 11.51
N ALA A 164 -3.43 -3.04 11.30
CA ALA A 164 -2.51 -2.73 12.38
C ALA A 164 -3.01 -1.54 13.22
N ALA A 165 -2.73 -1.56 14.53
CA ALA A 165 -3.14 -0.49 15.45
C ALA A 165 -2.53 0.87 15.06
N ASP A 166 -1.31 0.85 14.54
CA ASP A 166 -0.58 2.04 14.08
C ASP A 166 -1.08 2.54 12.73
N ALA A 167 -1.46 3.81 12.65
CA ALA A 167 -2.05 4.43 11.47
C ALA A 167 -1.05 4.55 10.30
N GLU A 168 0.23 4.80 10.60
CA GLU A 168 1.29 4.92 9.58
C GLU A 168 1.58 3.56 8.92
N MET A 169 1.53 2.46 9.68
CA MET A 169 1.60 1.12 9.11
C MET A 169 0.47 0.83 8.15
N ARG A 170 -0.77 1.18 8.52
CA ARG A 170 -1.92 0.99 7.61
C ARG A 170 -1.71 1.77 6.31
N LEU A 171 -1.26 3.02 6.41
CA LEU A 171 -0.95 3.85 5.24
C LEU A 171 0.14 3.22 4.34
N LEU A 172 1.19 2.66 4.95
CA LEU A 172 2.26 1.99 4.23
C LEU A 172 1.77 0.73 3.49
N VAL A 173 0.89 -0.05 4.11
CA VAL A 173 0.25 -1.21 3.46
C VAL A 173 -0.63 -0.78 2.30
N GLN A 174 -1.39 0.30 2.45
CA GLN A 174 -2.19 0.83 1.32
C GLN A 174 -1.28 1.25 0.15
N LYS A 175 -0.14 1.90 0.41
CA LYS A 175 0.82 2.24 -0.65
C LYS A 175 1.41 1.01 -1.37
N ILE A 176 1.59 -0.10 -0.65
CA ILE A 176 1.97 -1.39 -1.27
C ILE A 176 0.85 -1.88 -2.20
N PHE A 177 -0.41 -1.87 -1.73
CA PHE A 177 -1.54 -2.21 -2.58
C PHE A 177 -1.64 -1.31 -3.80
N HIS A 178 -1.51 0.01 -3.64
CA HIS A 178 -1.51 0.97 -4.75
C HIS A 178 -0.50 0.57 -5.82
N THR A 179 0.76 0.39 -5.40
CA THR A 179 1.88 0.05 -6.28
C THR A 179 1.66 -1.25 -7.04
N LEU A 180 1.05 -2.26 -6.39
CA LEU A 180 0.89 -3.59 -6.97
C LEU A 180 -0.42 -3.78 -7.74
N ILE A 181 -1.44 -2.96 -7.50
CA ILE A 181 -2.73 -3.02 -8.19
C ILE A 181 -2.71 -2.15 -9.46
N ASP A 182 -2.10 -0.97 -9.40
CA ASP A 182 -2.14 0.00 -10.49
C ASP A 182 -1.26 -0.41 -11.68
N ARG A 183 -1.87 -1.01 -12.70
CA ARG A 183 -1.18 -1.43 -13.93
C ARG A 183 -1.02 -0.29 -14.91
N HIS A 184 -1.85 0.75 -14.79
CA HIS A 184 -1.98 1.81 -15.78
C HIS A 184 -1.62 3.21 -15.27
N HIS A 185 -0.93 3.30 -14.14
CA HIS A 185 -0.42 4.56 -13.57
C HIS A 185 -1.53 5.57 -13.25
N ASN A 186 -2.64 5.11 -12.69
CA ASN A 186 -3.76 5.92 -12.22
C ASN A 186 -3.63 6.39 -10.76
N ILE A 187 -2.62 5.94 -9.99
CA ILE A 187 -2.45 6.31 -8.57
C ILE A 187 -2.55 7.81 -8.34
N ASP A 188 -1.76 8.62 -9.06
CA ASP A 188 -1.71 10.07 -8.84
C ASP A 188 -3.04 10.76 -9.17
N LYS A 189 -3.79 10.22 -10.14
CA LYS A 189 -5.12 10.70 -10.55
C LYS A 189 -6.19 10.34 -9.52
N LEU A 190 -5.99 9.26 -8.76
CA LEU A 190 -6.92 8.71 -7.77
C LEU A 190 -6.44 8.90 -6.33
N ALA A 191 -5.39 9.70 -6.11
CA ALA A 191 -4.81 9.94 -4.80
C ALA A 191 -5.78 10.64 -3.83
N ARG A 192 -6.77 11.37 -4.37
CA ARG A 192 -7.81 12.05 -3.58
C ARG A 192 -9.20 11.76 -4.11
N PRO A 193 -10.21 11.64 -3.22
CA PRO A 193 -11.60 11.48 -3.62
C PRO A 193 -12.08 12.63 -4.52
N THR A 194 -12.74 12.29 -5.62
CA THR A 194 -13.37 13.28 -6.50
C THR A 194 -14.68 12.76 -7.09
N ILE A 195 -15.56 13.72 -7.38
CA ILE A 195 -16.80 13.53 -8.13
C ILE A 195 -16.66 13.87 -9.62
N ASN A 196 -15.54 14.49 -10.02
CA ASN A 196 -15.27 14.92 -11.39
C ASN A 196 -14.43 13.86 -12.13
N VAL A 197 -14.91 12.62 -12.16
CA VAL A 197 -14.16 11.48 -12.72
C VAL A 197 -13.78 11.66 -14.19
N ILE A 198 -14.63 12.35 -14.96
CA ILE A 198 -14.43 12.60 -16.40
C ILE A 198 -13.17 13.45 -16.65
N GLU A 199 -12.77 14.31 -15.70
CA GLU A 199 -11.63 15.22 -15.84
C GLU A 199 -10.29 14.54 -15.51
N LEU A 200 -10.32 13.32 -14.96
CA LEU A 200 -9.11 12.62 -14.49
C LEU A 200 -8.29 11.97 -15.61
N ASP A 201 -8.83 11.87 -16.84
CA ASP A 201 -8.18 11.20 -17.98
C ASP A 201 -7.68 9.79 -17.60
N LEU A 202 -8.54 8.99 -16.99
CA LEU A 202 -8.18 7.66 -16.47
C LEU A 202 -7.85 6.68 -17.60
N MET A 203 -6.78 5.92 -17.41
CA MET A 203 -6.46 4.79 -18.27
C MET A 203 -7.27 3.57 -17.80
N ILE A 204 -8.37 3.28 -18.50
CA ILE A 204 -9.29 2.19 -18.17
C ILE A 204 -9.20 1.10 -19.23
N GLU A 205 -8.80 -0.10 -18.82
CA GLU A 205 -8.84 -1.29 -19.66
C GLU A 205 -9.94 -2.25 -19.21
N LYS A 206 -10.44 -3.07 -20.14
CA LYS A 206 -11.47 -4.06 -19.82
C LYS A 206 -10.88 -5.16 -18.95
N SER A 207 -11.49 -5.39 -17.79
CA SER A 207 -11.15 -6.49 -16.88
C SER A 207 -11.10 -7.84 -17.61
N SER A 208 -9.97 -8.53 -17.48
CA SER A 208 -9.73 -9.82 -18.13
C SER A 208 -10.39 -10.98 -17.38
N ARG A 209 -10.53 -12.16 -18.01
CA ARG A 209 -11.07 -13.35 -17.32
C ARG A 209 -10.24 -13.73 -16.07
N PRO A 210 -8.89 -13.72 -16.09
CA PRO A 210 -8.09 -13.90 -14.88
C PRO A 210 -8.38 -12.88 -13.78
N ASP A 211 -8.64 -11.62 -14.14
CA ASP A 211 -8.96 -10.55 -13.18
C ASP A 211 -10.31 -10.78 -12.51
N VAL A 212 -11.33 -11.16 -13.29
CA VAL A 212 -12.64 -11.56 -12.75
C VAL A 212 -12.52 -12.76 -11.80
N ILE A 213 -11.68 -13.75 -12.13
CA ILE A 213 -11.43 -14.90 -11.25
C ILE A 213 -10.73 -14.45 -9.96
N PHE A 214 -9.72 -13.58 -10.07
CA PHE A 214 -8.98 -13.05 -8.92
C PHE A 214 -9.94 -12.35 -7.95
N ILE A 215 -10.73 -11.38 -8.44
CA ILE A 215 -11.58 -10.57 -7.57
C ILE A 215 -12.78 -11.36 -7.03
N ARG A 216 -13.31 -12.35 -7.76
CA ARG A 216 -14.32 -13.27 -7.20
C ARG A 216 -13.78 -14.13 -6.07
N LYS A 217 -12.51 -14.54 -6.16
CA LYS A 217 -11.87 -15.40 -5.17
C LYS A 217 -11.40 -14.63 -3.94
N HIS A 218 -10.71 -13.50 -4.14
CA HIS A 218 -10.03 -12.77 -3.08
C HIS A 218 -10.71 -11.44 -2.71
N GLY A 219 -11.62 -10.94 -3.54
CA GLY A 219 -12.34 -9.69 -3.30
C GLY A 219 -13.08 -9.64 -1.96
N PRO A 220 -13.84 -10.69 -1.54
CA PRO A 220 -14.53 -10.65 -0.25
C PRO A 220 -13.61 -10.34 0.94
N GLU A 221 -12.44 -10.96 1.00
CA GLU A 221 -11.45 -10.74 2.07
C GLU A 221 -10.79 -9.35 1.97
N ILE A 222 -10.46 -8.91 0.75
CA ILE A 222 -9.91 -7.57 0.51
C ILE A 222 -10.91 -6.49 0.94
N TYR A 223 -12.17 -6.61 0.51
CA TYR A 223 -13.23 -5.66 0.83
C TYR A 223 -13.54 -5.62 2.32
N LEU A 224 -13.56 -6.79 2.98
CA LEU A 224 -13.74 -6.87 4.43
C LEU A 224 -12.60 -6.15 5.17
N ALA A 225 -11.34 -6.42 4.82
CA ALA A 225 -10.21 -5.77 5.46
C ALA A 225 -10.20 -4.24 5.25
N LEU A 226 -10.59 -3.76 4.05
CA LEU A 226 -10.71 -2.31 3.79
C LEU A 226 -11.86 -1.68 4.57
N TYR A 227 -12.99 -2.39 4.71
CA TYR A 227 -14.12 -1.97 5.54
C TYR A 227 -13.74 -1.87 7.03
N GLU A 228 -13.16 -2.93 7.58
CA GLU A 228 -12.73 -2.99 8.99
C GLU A 228 -11.65 -1.93 9.28
N SER A 229 -10.75 -1.68 8.32
CA SER A 229 -9.75 -0.63 8.44
C SER A 229 -10.39 0.74 8.60
N LEU A 230 -11.48 1.05 7.88
CA LEU A 230 -12.22 2.32 7.99
C LEU A 230 -13.02 2.48 9.30
N GLU A 231 -13.34 1.38 9.96
CA GLU A 231 -14.02 1.40 11.27
C GLU A 231 -13.09 1.83 12.41
N LEU A 232 -11.77 1.78 12.21
CA LEU A 232 -10.80 2.15 13.23
C LEU A 232 -10.85 3.66 13.56
N PRO A 233 -11.04 4.04 14.84
CA PRO A 233 -11.17 5.44 15.24
C PRO A 233 -9.86 6.22 15.13
N SER A 234 -8.72 5.53 14.99
CA SER A 234 -7.39 6.13 14.84
C SER A 234 -7.08 6.57 13.40
N ASN A 235 -8.02 6.42 12.46
CA ASN A 235 -7.80 6.86 11.09
C ASN A 235 -7.66 8.38 10.98
N THR A 236 -6.63 8.79 10.25
CA THR A 236 -6.48 10.17 9.79
C THR A 236 -7.12 10.35 8.41
N VAL A 237 -7.09 11.58 7.89
CA VAL A 237 -7.56 11.86 6.52
C VAL A 237 -6.76 11.05 5.51
N GLU A 238 -5.43 10.99 5.70
CA GLU A 238 -4.51 10.28 4.83
C GLU A 238 -4.81 8.76 4.79
N ASN A 239 -5.24 8.17 5.91
CA ASN A 239 -5.69 6.77 5.91
C ASN A 239 -6.94 6.58 5.05
N ILE A 240 -7.91 7.48 5.16
CA ILE A 240 -9.17 7.40 4.40
C ILE A 240 -8.90 7.63 2.90
N GLU A 241 -8.07 8.63 2.55
CA GLU A 241 -7.63 8.86 1.17
C GLU A 241 -6.94 7.62 0.60
N ALA A 242 -6.03 7.01 1.36
CA ALA A 242 -5.32 5.83 0.90
C ALA A 242 -6.24 4.62 0.69
N ILE A 243 -7.23 4.41 1.58
CA ILE A 243 -8.23 3.35 1.40
C ILE A 243 -9.13 3.66 0.20
N TYR A 244 -9.53 4.92 0.02
CA TYR A 244 -10.24 5.36 -1.19
C TYR A 244 -9.44 5.03 -2.45
N THR A 245 -8.15 5.38 -2.50
CA THR A 245 -7.29 5.10 -3.66
C THR A 245 -7.22 3.60 -3.93
N THR A 246 -7.09 2.75 -2.91
CA THR A 246 -7.11 1.29 -3.10
C THR A 246 -8.42 0.82 -3.71
N LEU A 247 -9.56 1.28 -3.18
CA LEU A 247 -10.88 0.94 -3.71
C LEU A 247 -11.09 1.47 -5.13
N ALA A 248 -10.63 2.68 -5.42
CA ALA A 248 -10.72 3.32 -6.72
C ALA A 248 -9.88 2.57 -7.76
N LEU A 249 -8.67 2.14 -7.40
CA LEU A 249 -7.83 1.29 -8.25
C LEU A 249 -8.49 -0.06 -8.50
N LEU A 250 -9.05 -0.72 -7.48
CA LEU A 250 -9.80 -1.97 -7.67
C LEU A 250 -10.99 -1.80 -8.62
N ILE A 251 -11.67 -0.65 -8.59
CA ILE A 251 -12.74 -0.33 -9.54
C ILE A 251 -12.16 -0.14 -10.95
N VAL A 252 -11.18 0.74 -11.12
CA VAL A 252 -10.60 1.05 -12.44
C VAL A 252 -9.97 -0.16 -13.11
N GLU A 253 -9.31 -1.03 -12.33
CA GLU A 253 -8.59 -2.19 -12.84
C GLU A 253 -9.48 -3.43 -13.02
N LEU A 254 -10.52 -3.60 -12.20
CA LEU A 254 -11.23 -4.89 -12.08
C LEU A 254 -12.74 -4.82 -12.23
N ALA A 255 -13.33 -3.62 -12.25
CA ALA A 255 -14.77 -3.50 -12.44
C ALA A 255 -15.20 -3.98 -13.82
N SER A 256 -16.25 -4.79 -13.85
CA SER A 256 -16.90 -5.25 -15.06
C SER A 256 -18.37 -5.54 -14.75
N GLU A 257 -19.15 -5.85 -15.78
CA GLU A 257 -20.55 -6.28 -15.62
C GLU A 257 -20.69 -7.45 -14.64
N ASP A 258 -19.66 -8.29 -14.53
CA ASP A 258 -19.58 -9.48 -13.68
C ASP A 258 -19.24 -9.21 -12.21
N THR A 259 -18.71 -8.03 -11.87
CA THR A 259 -18.09 -7.73 -10.56
C THR A 259 -18.55 -6.40 -9.95
N VAL A 260 -19.21 -5.55 -10.74
CA VAL A 260 -19.67 -4.22 -10.30
C VAL A 260 -20.69 -4.31 -9.15
N LEU A 261 -21.48 -5.38 -9.08
CA LEU A 261 -22.49 -5.56 -8.05
C LEU A 261 -21.85 -5.61 -6.65
N GLU A 262 -20.75 -6.33 -6.50
CA GLU A 262 -20.00 -6.49 -5.26
C GLU A 262 -19.34 -5.17 -4.84
N GLN A 263 -18.80 -4.41 -5.79
CA GLN A 263 -18.25 -3.09 -5.52
C GLN A 263 -19.34 -2.10 -5.09
N LEU A 264 -20.51 -2.11 -5.73
CA LEU A 264 -21.65 -1.29 -5.32
C LEU A 264 -22.19 -1.69 -3.94
N ARG A 265 -22.22 -2.99 -3.62
CA ARG A 265 -22.57 -3.48 -2.27
C ARG A 265 -21.60 -2.93 -1.24
N LEU A 266 -20.29 -2.96 -1.51
CA LEU A 266 -19.29 -2.37 -0.63
C LEU A 266 -19.51 -0.87 -0.45
N VAL A 267 -19.77 -0.11 -1.52
CA VAL A 267 -20.09 1.33 -1.43
C VAL A 267 -21.29 1.58 -0.51
N LEU A 268 -22.33 0.75 -0.60
CA LEU A 268 -23.48 0.83 0.30
C LEU A 268 -23.13 0.44 1.75
N SER A 269 -22.30 -0.58 1.96
CA SER A 269 -21.80 -0.95 3.30
C SER A 269 -20.98 0.17 3.93
N LEU A 270 -20.14 0.87 3.16
CA LEU A 270 -19.39 2.03 3.65
C LEU A 270 -20.32 3.20 4.01
N GLN A 271 -21.41 3.37 3.26
CA GLN A 271 -22.44 4.35 3.60
C GLN A 271 -23.15 3.98 4.90
N ASP A 272 -23.50 2.70 5.08
CA ASP A 272 -24.12 2.21 6.31
C ASP A 272 -23.20 2.42 7.51
N LEU A 273 -21.90 2.10 7.40
CA LEU A 273 -20.90 2.36 8.43
C LEU A 273 -20.89 3.83 8.89
N ALA A 274 -20.94 4.77 7.93
CA ALA A 274 -20.98 6.20 8.24
C ALA A 274 -22.25 6.60 9.00
N LEU A 275 -23.40 5.99 8.67
CA LEU A 275 -24.68 6.25 9.30
C LEU A 275 -24.78 5.63 10.70
N THR A 276 -24.45 4.35 10.83
CA THR A 276 -24.78 3.52 12.00
C THR A 276 -23.68 3.48 13.05
N SER A 277 -22.41 3.63 12.67
CA SER A 277 -21.29 3.45 13.61
C SER A 277 -21.30 4.52 14.71
N SER A 278 -21.22 4.09 15.96
CA SER A 278 -21.05 4.98 17.12
C SER A 278 -19.59 5.15 17.54
N GLN A 279 -18.67 4.38 16.94
CA GLN A 279 -17.26 4.32 17.33
C GLN A 279 -16.40 5.37 16.62
N ILE A 280 -16.80 5.78 15.42
CA ILE A 280 -16.06 6.74 14.60
C ILE A 280 -16.56 8.18 14.79
N SER A 281 -15.65 9.14 14.69
CA SER A 281 -15.96 10.57 14.87
C SER A 281 -16.86 11.11 13.75
N SER A 282 -17.57 12.21 14.01
CA SER A 282 -18.40 12.86 12.98
C SER A 282 -17.58 13.30 11.76
N ALA A 283 -16.33 13.74 11.97
CA ALA A 283 -15.43 14.08 10.88
C ALA A 283 -15.13 12.86 9.98
N LEU A 284 -14.86 11.69 10.59
CA LEU A 284 -14.69 10.45 9.84
C LEU A 284 -15.95 10.09 9.06
N LYS A 285 -17.14 10.21 9.67
CA LYS A 285 -18.41 9.93 8.97
C LYS A 285 -18.63 10.84 7.76
N PHE A 286 -18.31 12.13 7.87
CA PHE A 286 -18.39 13.07 6.74
C PHE A 286 -17.39 12.71 5.62
N ASN A 287 -16.17 12.34 6.00
CA ASN A 287 -15.17 11.84 5.05
C ASN A 287 -15.63 10.55 4.36
N LEU A 288 -16.26 9.62 5.10
CA LEU A 288 -16.82 8.39 4.54
C LEU A 288 -17.91 8.68 3.49
N HIS A 289 -18.82 9.62 3.74
CA HIS A 289 -19.81 10.00 2.73
C HIS A 289 -19.20 10.62 1.47
N SER A 290 -18.06 11.29 1.61
CA SER A 290 -17.30 11.88 0.50
C SER A 290 -16.63 10.80 -0.35
N ILE A 291 -16.05 9.77 0.27
CA ILE A 291 -15.50 8.63 -0.51
C ILE A 291 -16.63 7.78 -1.12
N VAL A 292 -17.75 7.59 -0.43
CA VAL A 292 -18.91 6.82 -0.94
C VAL A 292 -19.43 7.40 -2.25
N ILE A 293 -19.66 8.71 -2.31
CA ILE A 293 -20.15 9.35 -3.54
C ILE A 293 -19.08 9.33 -4.64
N SER A 294 -17.81 9.49 -4.28
CA SER A 294 -16.69 9.44 -5.24
C SER A 294 -16.55 8.06 -5.87
N LEU A 295 -16.63 6.99 -5.07
CA LEU A 295 -16.58 5.60 -5.53
C LEU A 295 -17.82 5.22 -6.35
N LEU A 296 -19.02 5.68 -5.96
CA LEU A 296 -20.25 5.46 -6.72
C LEU A 296 -20.15 6.05 -8.13
N VAL A 297 -19.72 7.31 -8.24
CA VAL A 297 -19.57 7.99 -9.53
C VAL A 297 -18.46 7.34 -10.37
N LEU A 298 -17.36 6.94 -9.74
CA LEU A 298 -16.28 6.22 -10.41
C LEU A 298 -16.75 4.87 -10.97
N ALA A 299 -17.39 4.02 -10.17
CA ALA A 299 -17.91 2.73 -10.61
C ALA A 299 -18.96 2.89 -11.73
N ALA A 300 -19.85 3.87 -11.60
CA ALA A 300 -20.84 4.17 -12.63
C ALA A 300 -20.18 4.60 -13.95
N HIS A 301 -19.10 5.40 -13.89
CA HIS A 301 -18.35 5.84 -15.06
C HIS A 301 -17.57 4.69 -15.71
N VAL A 302 -16.77 3.95 -14.94
CA VAL A 302 -15.92 2.84 -15.42
C VAL A 302 -16.76 1.74 -16.06
N CYS A 303 -17.91 1.39 -15.46
CA CYS A 303 -18.80 0.38 -16.01
C CYS A 303 -19.84 0.94 -17.01
N ASN A 304 -19.79 2.23 -17.33
CA ASN A 304 -20.72 2.91 -18.23
C ASN A 304 -22.22 2.69 -17.88
N ILE A 305 -22.57 2.76 -16.59
CA ILE A 305 -23.94 2.55 -16.10
C ILE A 305 -24.69 3.88 -16.06
N GLY A 306 -25.28 4.26 -17.20
CA GLY A 306 -25.97 5.55 -17.39
C GLY A 306 -26.92 5.96 -16.25
N PRO A 307 -27.87 5.09 -15.82
CA PRO A 307 -28.77 5.43 -14.72
C PRO A 307 -28.05 5.76 -13.40
N LEU A 308 -26.93 5.09 -13.10
CA LEU A 308 -26.14 5.37 -11.90
C LEU A 308 -25.33 6.66 -12.04
N VAL A 309 -24.86 6.99 -13.26
CA VAL A 309 -24.21 8.28 -13.54
C VAL A 309 -25.19 9.43 -13.26
N ASP A 310 -26.42 9.32 -13.75
CA ASP A 310 -27.44 10.36 -13.53
C ASP A 310 -27.86 10.45 -12.06
N TYR A 311 -27.95 9.31 -11.37
CA TYR A 311 -28.20 9.27 -9.93
C TYR A 311 -27.08 9.94 -9.13
N GLY A 312 -25.81 9.65 -9.45
CA GLY A 312 -24.64 10.27 -8.83
C GLY A 312 -24.62 11.79 -9.02
N LYS A 313 -24.95 12.28 -10.23
CA LYS A 313 -25.10 13.72 -10.51
C LYS A 313 -26.20 14.36 -9.65
N LYS A 314 -27.35 13.69 -9.52
CA LYS A 314 -28.47 14.18 -8.70
C LYS A 314 -28.07 14.30 -7.22
N ILE A 315 -27.44 13.27 -6.65
CA ILE A 315 -26.94 13.32 -5.26
C ILE A 315 -25.94 14.46 -5.09
N THR A 316 -25.00 14.58 -6.02
CA THR A 316 -23.95 15.58 -5.98
C THR A 316 -24.54 16.99 -5.96
N GLU A 317 -25.51 17.28 -6.82
CA GLU A 317 -26.13 18.60 -6.89
C GLU A 317 -26.95 18.93 -5.63
N LEU A 318 -27.66 17.95 -5.08
CA LEU A 318 -28.36 18.11 -3.79
C LEU A 318 -27.39 18.41 -2.66
N ARG A 319 -26.28 17.66 -2.54
CA ARG A 319 -25.26 17.88 -1.51
C ARG A 319 -24.54 19.22 -1.69
N ARG A 320 -24.31 19.69 -2.93
CA ARG A 320 -23.74 21.03 -3.17
C ARG A 320 -24.61 22.14 -2.58
N ARG A 321 -25.92 21.95 -2.57
CA ARG A 321 -26.87 22.92 -2.03
C ARG A 321 -27.03 22.80 -0.52
N GLU A 322 -27.16 21.58 -0.01
CA GLU A 322 -27.67 21.33 1.35
C GLU A 322 -26.61 20.74 2.32
N ALA A 323 -25.58 20.06 1.80
CA ALA A 323 -24.64 19.29 2.63
C ALA A 323 -23.23 19.23 2.01
N LYS A 324 -22.63 20.39 1.75
CA LYS A 324 -21.31 20.50 1.08
C LYS A 324 -20.19 19.74 1.79
N HIS A 325 -20.31 19.53 3.10
CA HIS A 325 -19.35 18.80 3.93
C HIS A 325 -19.35 17.28 3.69
N LEU A 326 -20.34 16.75 2.95
CA LEU A 326 -20.44 15.34 2.52
C LEU A 326 -19.92 15.12 1.09
N LEU A 327 -19.24 16.12 0.53
CA LEU A 327 -18.55 16.07 -0.75
C LEU A 327 -17.05 16.29 -0.51
N PRO A 328 -16.18 15.80 -1.41
CA PRO A 328 -14.76 16.14 -1.39
C PRO A 328 -14.53 17.67 -1.39
N ASP A 329 -13.41 18.18 -0.85
CA ASP A 329 -12.27 17.45 -0.26
C ASP A 329 -12.51 16.96 1.18
N LEU A 330 -11.79 15.90 1.56
CA LEU A 330 -11.76 15.38 2.93
C LEU A 330 -11.14 16.39 3.90
N ARG A 331 -11.58 16.36 5.17
CA ARG A 331 -11.06 17.28 6.21
C ARG A 331 -10.81 16.58 7.53
N SER A 332 -9.80 17.03 8.24
CA SER A 332 -9.50 16.56 9.61
C SER A 332 -10.49 17.13 10.62
N GLN A 333 -11.01 18.33 10.34
CA GLN A 333 -11.96 19.03 11.20
C GLN A 333 -13.08 19.64 10.35
N TYR A 334 -14.27 19.61 10.94
CA TYR A 334 -15.49 20.14 10.35
C TYR A 334 -16.14 21.10 11.36
N GLY A 335 -16.86 22.11 10.87
CA GLY A 335 -17.53 23.09 11.74
C GLY A 335 -18.56 22.43 12.67
N GLY A 336 -18.61 22.86 13.93
CA GLY A 336 -19.46 22.25 14.96
C GLY A 336 -20.97 22.38 14.72
N ASP A 337 -21.39 23.33 13.88
CA ASP A 337 -22.80 23.62 13.59
C ASP A 337 -23.33 22.85 12.36
N LEU A 338 -22.54 21.94 11.80
CA LEU A 338 -22.98 21.18 10.63
C LEU A 338 -24.07 20.17 11.02
N PRO A 339 -25.12 20.03 10.19
CA PRO A 339 -26.20 19.11 10.46
C PRO A 339 -25.64 17.68 10.58
N ARG A 340 -26.11 16.95 11.58
CA ARG A 340 -25.78 15.53 11.71
C ARG A 340 -26.30 14.79 10.47
N ILE A 341 -25.56 13.75 10.08
CA ILE A 341 -25.98 12.83 9.04
C ILE A 341 -27.29 12.19 9.53
N ALA A 342 -28.37 12.40 8.78
CA ALA A 342 -29.69 11.86 9.06
C ALA A 342 -29.84 10.45 8.47
#